data_AF-A0AAU9LY08-F1
#
_entry.id   AF-A0AAU9LY08-F1
#
_cell.length_a   1.000
_cell.length_b   1.000
_cell.length_c   1.000
_cell.angle_alpha   90.00
_cell.angle_beta   90.00
_cell.angle_gamma   90.00
#
_symmetry.space_group_name_H-M   'P 1'
#
loop_
_entity.id
_entity.type
_entity.pdbx_description
1 polymer ?
#
loop_
_entity_poly.entity_id
_entity_poly.type
_entity_poly.pdbx_seq_one_letter_code
_entity_poly.pdbx_strand_id
1 'polypeptide(L)'
;MPTPVSSARQCLTDEAARALDDAVAVARRRCHSQTTSLHAVSALLSLPTSILRDACARARSSAYSPRLQFRALELCVTVSLDRLPSSKSKTSDDEPPVSNSLMAAIKRSQANQRRHPETFHLYQMHQQLHNSQSSLSCVKVELKHFILSILDDPIVSRVFGDAGFRSTDIKIAILHPPTVSGFQKSMMRFPPLFLCNLPDSNTNRAGFNFPFAVDQGEEDFKRIGQVLAKKTSRNPLLIGVSADHVLAGFTDSLMMGKTDFLPTELQGLNVINIEKEIREFLVGNLSEDMMNLKLKEVRDNIDTCTNSGVILNLGELKLFL
;
A
#
# COMPACT_ATOMS: atom_id res chain seq x y z
N MET A 1 -8.97 -32.09 -21.44
CA MET A 1 -9.78 -32.76 -20.39
C MET A 1 -10.04 -31.77 -19.27
N PRO A 2 -11.30 -31.48 -18.92
CA PRO A 2 -11.60 -30.66 -17.75
C PRO A 2 -11.19 -31.40 -16.48
N THR A 3 -10.61 -30.70 -15.50
CA THR A 3 -10.04 -31.32 -14.31
C THR A 3 -11.13 -31.58 -13.28
N PRO A 4 -11.28 -32.81 -12.74
CA PRO A 4 -12.23 -33.08 -11.67
C PRO A 4 -11.94 -32.22 -10.44
N VAL A 5 -12.98 -31.74 -9.75
CA VAL A 5 -12.80 -30.89 -8.56
C VAL A 5 -12.08 -31.65 -7.45
N SER A 6 -12.33 -32.95 -7.30
CA SER A 6 -11.64 -33.83 -6.35
C SER A 6 -10.11 -33.78 -6.50
N SER A 7 -9.59 -33.80 -7.73
CA SER A 7 -8.15 -33.67 -8.00
C SER A 7 -7.60 -32.29 -7.65
N ALA A 8 -8.38 -31.24 -7.90
CA ALA A 8 -8.02 -29.88 -7.51
C ALA A 8 -8.04 -29.68 -5.98
N ARG A 9 -8.97 -30.31 -5.25
CA ARG A 9 -9.05 -30.23 -3.78
C ARG A 9 -7.83 -30.83 -3.08
N GLN A 10 -7.30 -31.94 -3.60
CA GLN A 10 -6.10 -32.60 -3.04
C GLN A 10 -4.85 -31.69 -3.01
N CYS A 11 -4.86 -30.65 -3.84
CA CYS A 11 -3.79 -29.68 -3.97
C CYS A 11 -3.85 -28.54 -2.93
N LEU A 12 -4.94 -28.41 -2.16
CA LEU A 12 -5.29 -27.23 -1.36
C LEU A 12 -5.31 -27.56 0.14
N THR A 13 -5.09 -26.55 0.99
CA THR A 13 -5.44 -26.65 2.42
C THR A 13 -6.96 -26.67 2.59
N ASP A 14 -7.46 -27.08 3.75
CA ASP A 14 -8.92 -27.20 3.99
C ASP A 14 -9.64 -25.84 3.87
N GLU A 15 -8.94 -24.74 4.16
CA GLU A 15 -9.46 -23.38 3.95
C GLU A 15 -9.54 -23.02 2.47
N ALA A 16 -8.49 -23.29 1.69
CA ALA A 16 -8.49 -23.04 0.25
C ALA A 16 -9.45 -23.97 -0.51
N ALA A 17 -9.60 -25.22 -0.05
CA ALA A 17 -10.59 -26.15 -0.58
C ALA A 17 -12.02 -25.65 -0.35
N ARG A 18 -12.35 -25.14 0.85
CA ARG A 18 -13.64 -24.50 1.10
C ARG A 18 -13.92 -23.34 0.15
N ALA A 19 -12.93 -22.50 -0.11
CA ALA A 19 -13.06 -21.40 -1.09
C ALA A 19 -13.28 -21.91 -2.54
N LEU A 20 -12.67 -23.04 -2.91
CA LEU A 20 -12.94 -23.71 -4.19
C LEU A 20 -14.38 -24.24 -4.26
N ASP A 21 -14.89 -24.78 -3.17
CA ASP A 21 -16.25 -25.33 -3.08
C ASP A 21 -17.32 -24.25 -3.22
N ASP A 22 -17.08 -23.10 -2.58
CA ASP A 22 -17.92 -21.93 -2.75
C ASP A 22 -17.91 -21.47 -4.22
N ALA A 23 -16.74 -21.49 -4.88
CA ALA A 23 -16.62 -21.16 -6.30
C ALA A 23 -17.43 -22.13 -7.18
N VAL A 24 -17.33 -23.43 -6.91
CA VAL A 24 -18.13 -24.47 -7.58
C VAL A 24 -19.62 -24.21 -7.37
N ALA A 25 -20.05 -23.88 -6.15
CA ALA A 25 -21.44 -23.58 -5.86
C ALA A 25 -21.94 -22.38 -6.68
N VAL A 26 -21.10 -21.34 -6.86
CA VAL A 26 -21.43 -20.21 -7.75
C VAL A 26 -21.56 -20.67 -9.21
N ALA A 27 -20.63 -21.50 -9.71
CA ALA A 27 -20.69 -22.02 -11.08
C ALA A 27 -21.94 -22.89 -11.33
N ARG A 28 -22.29 -23.74 -10.35
CA ARG A 28 -23.49 -24.59 -10.40
C ARG A 28 -24.77 -23.75 -10.42
N ARG A 29 -24.88 -22.75 -9.54
CA ARG A 29 -26.05 -21.85 -9.47
C ARG A 29 -26.28 -21.07 -10.76
N ARG A 30 -25.22 -20.76 -11.50
CA ARG A 30 -25.27 -20.07 -12.80
C ARG A 30 -25.36 -21.03 -14.00
N CYS A 31 -25.42 -22.34 -13.76
CA CYS A 31 -25.42 -23.38 -14.80
C CYS A 31 -24.23 -23.22 -15.78
N HIS A 32 -23.07 -22.86 -15.27
CA HIS A 32 -21.85 -22.76 -16.07
C HIS A 32 -21.19 -24.13 -16.24
N SER A 33 -20.60 -24.36 -17.42
CA SER A 33 -20.01 -25.65 -17.79
C SER A 33 -18.73 -26.01 -17.02
N GLN A 34 -18.05 -25.00 -16.45
CA GLN A 34 -16.80 -25.14 -15.71
C GLN A 34 -16.69 -24.14 -14.57
N THR A 35 -15.94 -24.51 -13.55
CA THR A 35 -15.50 -23.63 -12.47
C THR A 35 -14.24 -22.87 -12.89
N THR A 36 -14.30 -21.54 -12.85
CA THR A 36 -13.25 -20.62 -13.34
C THR A 36 -12.73 -19.71 -12.24
N SER A 37 -11.61 -19.04 -12.48
CA SER A 37 -11.03 -18.05 -11.56
C SER A 37 -12.01 -16.93 -11.18
N LEU A 38 -12.92 -16.55 -12.09
CA LEU A 38 -13.98 -15.57 -11.81
C LEU A 38 -15.00 -16.06 -10.78
N HIS A 39 -15.31 -17.36 -10.77
CA HIS A 39 -16.18 -17.94 -9.75
C HIS A 39 -15.52 -17.90 -8.37
N ALA A 40 -14.21 -18.18 -8.31
CA ALA A 40 -13.44 -18.07 -7.07
C ALA A 40 -13.42 -16.61 -6.56
N VAL A 41 -13.20 -15.63 -7.45
CA VAL A 41 -13.30 -14.21 -7.09
C VAL A 41 -14.70 -13.86 -6.57
N SER A 42 -15.76 -14.29 -7.26
CA SER A 42 -17.13 -14.01 -6.85
C SER A 42 -17.46 -14.60 -5.47
N ALA A 43 -17.05 -15.85 -5.22
CA ALA A 43 -17.20 -16.50 -3.92
C ALA A 43 -16.45 -15.73 -2.82
N LEU A 44 -15.17 -15.43 -3.05
CA LEU A 44 -14.33 -14.69 -2.11
C LEU A 44 -14.89 -13.29 -1.80
N LEU A 45 -15.39 -12.55 -2.79
CA LEU A 45 -15.97 -11.21 -2.56
C LEU A 45 -17.31 -11.26 -1.80
N SER A 46 -18.05 -12.37 -1.90
CA SER A 46 -19.35 -12.54 -1.24
C SER A 46 -19.20 -12.67 0.28
N LEU A 47 -18.06 -13.19 0.77
CA LEU A 47 -17.76 -13.28 2.19
C LEU A 47 -17.34 -11.91 2.74
N PRO A 48 -18.07 -11.34 3.74
CA PRO A 48 -17.76 -10.01 4.29
C PRO A 48 -16.38 -9.88 4.91
N THR A 49 -15.85 -10.98 5.46
CA THR A 49 -14.58 -11.05 6.17
C THR A 49 -13.48 -11.72 5.35
N SER A 50 -13.64 -11.82 4.02
CA SER A 50 -12.61 -12.47 3.20
C SER A 50 -11.36 -11.62 3.06
N ILE A 51 -10.22 -12.30 2.97
CA ILE A 51 -8.91 -11.70 2.72
C ILE A 51 -8.94 -10.83 1.45
N LEU A 52 -9.63 -11.29 0.40
CA LEU A 52 -9.72 -10.56 -0.86
C LEU A 52 -10.54 -9.26 -0.72
N ARG A 53 -11.67 -9.31 -0.02
CA ARG A 53 -12.54 -8.12 0.17
C ARG A 53 -11.85 -7.06 1.02
N ASP A 54 -11.19 -7.49 2.09
CA ASP A 54 -10.39 -6.63 2.95
C ASP A 54 -9.19 -6.02 2.20
N ALA A 55 -8.49 -6.82 1.38
CA ALA A 55 -7.43 -6.33 0.50
C ALA A 55 -7.93 -5.32 -0.54
N CYS A 56 -9.11 -5.52 -1.12
CA CYS A 56 -9.74 -4.54 -2.02
C CYS A 56 -10.07 -3.23 -1.31
N ALA A 57 -10.54 -3.29 -0.05
CA ALA A 57 -10.80 -2.09 0.73
C ALA A 57 -9.52 -1.27 1.01
N ARG A 58 -8.36 -1.95 1.12
CA ARG A 58 -7.04 -1.31 1.30
C ARG A 58 -6.41 -0.83 -0.01
N ALA A 59 -6.53 -1.58 -1.09
CA ALA A 59 -5.93 -1.31 -2.40
C ALA A 59 -6.68 -0.24 -3.23
N ARG A 60 -7.55 0.53 -2.59
CA ARG A 60 -8.43 1.53 -3.21
C ARG A 60 -7.64 2.68 -3.85
N SER A 61 -8.14 3.17 -4.97
CA SER A 61 -7.61 4.38 -5.61
C SER A 61 -8.25 5.63 -5.00
N SER A 62 -7.49 6.70 -4.78
CA SER A 62 -8.03 7.98 -4.29
C SER A 62 -8.93 8.69 -5.31
N ALA A 63 -8.93 8.23 -6.58
CA ALA A 63 -9.72 8.81 -7.66
C ALA A 63 -11.22 8.46 -7.60
N TYR A 64 -11.60 7.41 -6.85
CA TYR A 64 -12.98 6.93 -6.78
C TYR A 64 -13.48 6.86 -5.34
N SER A 65 -14.80 7.05 -5.15
CA SER A 65 -15.38 6.82 -3.83
C SER A 65 -15.33 5.32 -3.48
N PRO A 66 -14.95 4.92 -2.26
CA PRO A 66 -14.74 3.52 -1.91
C PRO A 66 -15.98 2.64 -2.11
N ARG A 67 -17.17 3.20 -1.85
CA ARG A 67 -18.45 2.49 -2.05
C ARG A 67 -18.72 2.25 -3.53
N LEU A 68 -18.46 3.23 -4.39
CA LEU A 68 -18.69 3.09 -5.83
C LEU A 68 -17.67 2.14 -6.47
N GLN A 69 -16.40 2.20 -6.05
CA GLN A 69 -15.36 1.32 -6.60
C GLN A 69 -15.65 -0.16 -6.33
N PHE A 70 -16.06 -0.50 -5.10
CA PHE A 70 -16.41 -1.88 -4.76
C PHE A 70 -17.68 -2.36 -5.49
N ARG A 71 -18.70 -1.49 -5.62
CA ARG A 71 -19.89 -1.81 -6.42
C ARG A 71 -19.55 -2.01 -7.90
N ALA A 72 -18.66 -1.20 -8.46
CA ALA A 72 -18.18 -1.40 -9.82
C ALA A 72 -17.49 -2.76 -9.98
N LEU A 73 -16.70 -3.20 -8.99
CA LEU A 73 -16.08 -4.54 -9.01
C LEU A 73 -17.11 -5.66 -8.99
N GLU A 74 -18.11 -5.61 -8.11
CA GLU A 74 -19.20 -6.60 -8.07
C GLU A 74 -19.95 -6.68 -9.41
N LEU A 75 -20.21 -5.53 -10.04
CA LEU A 75 -20.83 -5.44 -11.35
C LEU A 75 -19.94 -6.02 -12.45
N CYS A 76 -18.66 -5.64 -12.50
CA CYS A 76 -17.71 -6.13 -13.51
C CYS A 76 -17.54 -7.65 -13.42
N VAL A 77 -17.47 -8.21 -12.21
CA VAL A 77 -17.43 -9.67 -11.99
C VAL A 77 -18.71 -10.33 -12.47
N THR A 78 -19.88 -9.77 -12.12
CA THR A 78 -21.19 -10.30 -12.55
C THR A 78 -21.33 -10.31 -14.07
N VAL A 79 -21.06 -9.18 -14.73
CA VAL A 79 -21.11 -9.07 -16.20
C VAL A 79 -20.13 -10.03 -16.87
N SER A 80 -18.95 -10.24 -16.28
CA SER A 80 -17.96 -11.16 -16.83
C SER A 80 -18.37 -12.62 -16.65
N LEU A 81 -19.07 -12.95 -15.56
CA LEU A 81 -19.66 -14.26 -15.34
C LEU A 81 -20.80 -14.52 -16.33
N ASP A 82 -21.65 -13.52 -16.64
CA ASP A 82 -22.76 -13.66 -17.58
C ASP A 82 -22.31 -13.96 -19.03
N ARG A 83 -21.04 -13.66 -19.34
CA ARG A 83 -20.43 -13.96 -20.65
C ARG A 83 -19.86 -15.38 -20.74
N LEU A 84 -19.84 -16.14 -19.64
CA LEU A 84 -19.28 -17.49 -19.64
C LEU A 84 -20.23 -18.50 -20.31
N PRO A 85 -19.68 -19.57 -20.93
CA PRO A 85 -20.49 -20.60 -21.56
C PRO A 85 -21.34 -21.36 -20.52
N SER A 86 -22.66 -21.29 -20.69
CA SER A 86 -23.64 -22.06 -19.92
C SER A 86 -23.90 -23.42 -20.57
N SER A 87 -24.10 -24.45 -19.74
CA SER A 87 -24.50 -25.79 -20.20
C SER A 87 -25.92 -26.09 -19.72
N LYS A 88 -26.87 -26.16 -20.65
CA LYS A 88 -28.29 -26.47 -20.36
C LYS A 88 -28.56 -27.95 -20.07
N SER A 89 -27.53 -28.81 -20.06
CA SER A 89 -27.67 -30.27 -20.12
C SER A 89 -26.77 -30.98 -19.10
N LYS A 90 -26.94 -30.69 -17.81
CA LYS A 90 -26.36 -31.54 -16.75
C LYS A 90 -27.37 -31.74 -15.63
N THR A 91 -27.51 -32.99 -15.19
CA THR A 91 -28.22 -33.34 -13.97
C THR A 91 -27.64 -32.55 -12.80
N SER A 92 -28.48 -32.17 -11.83
CA SER A 92 -28.11 -31.30 -10.70
C SER A 92 -26.97 -31.83 -9.81
N ASP A 93 -26.63 -33.12 -9.94
CA ASP A 93 -25.59 -33.80 -9.16
C ASP A 93 -24.17 -33.65 -9.70
N ASP A 94 -23.98 -33.31 -10.98
CA ASP A 94 -22.63 -33.27 -11.56
C ASP A 94 -21.93 -31.93 -11.25
N GLU A 95 -20.82 -31.99 -10.52
CA GLU A 95 -20.03 -30.83 -10.11
C GLU A 95 -19.33 -30.20 -11.34
N PRO A 96 -19.46 -28.87 -11.59
CA PRO A 96 -18.79 -28.24 -12.71
C PRO A 96 -17.26 -28.37 -12.56
N PRO A 97 -16.58 -29.05 -13.50
CA PRO A 97 -15.15 -29.33 -13.35
C PRO A 97 -14.32 -28.06 -13.42
N VAL A 98 -13.10 -28.12 -12.91
CA VAL A 98 -12.16 -26.99 -12.87
C VAL A 98 -11.62 -26.70 -14.27
N SER A 99 -11.70 -25.43 -14.67
CA SER A 99 -11.14 -24.91 -15.92
C SER A 99 -9.61 -24.97 -15.91
N ASN A 100 -9.01 -25.03 -17.10
CA ASN A 100 -7.55 -25.07 -17.25
C ASN A 100 -6.87 -23.86 -16.61
N SER A 101 -7.46 -22.66 -16.72
CA SER A 101 -6.90 -21.44 -16.12
C SER A 101 -6.86 -21.52 -14.59
N LEU A 102 -7.96 -21.98 -13.97
CA LEU A 102 -8.02 -22.13 -12.51
C LEU A 102 -7.07 -23.23 -12.02
N MET A 103 -6.98 -24.35 -12.73
CA MET A 103 -6.00 -25.41 -12.39
C MET A 103 -4.55 -24.92 -12.56
N ALA A 104 -4.28 -24.09 -13.57
CA ALA A 104 -2.97 -23.46 -13.75
C ALA A 104 -2.66 -22.51 -12.58
N ALA A 105 -3.64 -21.75 -12.09
CA ALA A 105 -3.48 -20.93 -10.89
C ALA A 105 -3.08 -21.79 -9.67
N ILE A 106 -3.78 -22.90 -9.41
CA ILE A 106 -3.46 -23.83 -8.31
C ILE A 106 -2.03 -24.37 -8.43
N LYS A 107 -1.63 -24.85 -9.62
CA LYS A 107 -0.28 -25.37 -9.86
C LYS A 107 0.80 -24.30 -9.68
N ARG A 108 0.53 -23.06 -10.12
CA ARG A 108 1.44 -21.92 -9.89
C ARG A 108 1.57 -21.61 -8.40
N SER A 109 0.47 -21.63 -7.64
CA SER A 109 0.52 -21.43 -6.18
C SER A 109 1.40 -22.47 -5.49
N GLN A 110 1.27 -23.75 -5.87
CA GLN A 110 2.12 -24.82 -5.34
C GLN A 110 3.59 -24.61 -5.66
N ALA A 111 3.91 -24.26 -6.92
CA ALA A 111 5.28 -23.99 -7.33
C ALA A 111 5.89 -22.81 -6.54
N ASN A 112 5.10 -21.75 -6.30
CA ASN A 112 5.54 -20.61 -5.52
C ASN A 112 5.81 -20.98 -4.06
N GLN A 113 4.94 -21.78 -3.43
CA GLN A 113 5.16 -22.19 -2.04
C GLN A 113 6.36 -23.13 -1.86
N ARG A 114 6.63 -24.00 -2.84
CA ARG A 114 7.84 -24.85 -2.83
C ARG A 114 9.15 -24.06 -2.87
N ARG A 115 9.13 -22.83 -3.41
CA ARG A 115 10.30 -21.96 -3.53
C ARG A 115 10.53 -21.06 -2.31
N HIS A 116 9.68 -21.10 -1.27
CA HIS A 116 9.93 -20.33 -0.06
C HIS A 116 11.13 -20.87 0.72
N PRO A 117 12.06 -20.00 1.18
CA PRO A 117 13.31 -20.42 1.83
C PRO A 117 13.12 -21.35 3.04
N GLU A 118 12.11 -21.09 3.88
CA GLU A 118 11.82 -21.91 5.07
C GLU A 118 11.33 -23.31 4.72
N THR A 119 10.59 -23.43 3.63
CA THR A 119 10.06 -24.71 3.14
C THR A 119 11.09 -25.46 2.31
N PHE A 120 11.97 -24.74 1.61
CA PHE A 120 12.97 -25.29 0.69
C PHE A 120 13.94 -26.26 1.36
N HIS A 121 14.48 -25.93 2.55
CA HIS A 121 15.42 -26.81 3.27
C HIS A 121 14.77 -28.13 3.71
N LEU A 122 13.53 -28.09 4.20
CA LEU A 122 12.77 -29.29 4.57
C LEU A 122 12.57 -30.23 3.37
N TYR A 123 12.25 -29.67 2.19
CA TYR A 123 12.07 -30.47 0.97
C TYR A 123 13.38 -30.99 0.38
N GLN A 124 14.47 -30.23 0.47
CA GLN A 124 15.77 -30.66 -0.04
C GLN A 124 16.32 -31.84 0.78
N MET A 125 16.20 -31.79 2.11
CA MET A 125 16.53 -32.92 3.00
C MET A 125 15.67 -34.16 2.70
N HIS A 126 14.36 -33.96 2.48
CA HIS A 126 13.44 -35.08 2.23
C HIS A 126 13.66 -35.74 0.85
N GLN A 127 14.12 -34.98 -0.16
CA GLN A 127 14.46 -35.54 -1.48
C GLN A 127 15.70 -36.43 -1.47
N GLN A 128 16.65 -36.22 -0.55
CA GLN A 128 17.85 -37.07 -0.46
C GLN A 128 17.58 -38.44 0.19
N LEU A 129 16.47 -38.60 0.91
CA LEU A 129 16.17 -39.82 1.68
C LEU A 129 15.28 -40.84 0.95
N HIS A 130 14.59 -40.48 -0.14
CA HIS A 130 13.66 -41.39 -0.82
C HIS A 130 13.80 -41.35 -2.36
N ASN A 131 14.52 -42.34 -2.91
CA ASN A 131 14.78 -42.48 -4.35
C ASN A 131 13.79 -43.43 -5.06
N SER A 132 12.52 -43.44 -4.66
CA SER A 132 11.50 -44.32 -5.25
C SER A 132 10.14 -43.63 -5.40
N GLN A 133 9.77 -43.48 -6.68
CA GLN A 133 8.47 -43.27 -7.31
C GLN A 133 7.26 -42.73 -6.49
N SER A 134 6.80 -41.57 -6.97
CA SER A 134 5.39 -41.14 -7.14
C SER A 134 4.46 -41.04 -5.93
N SER A 135 4.78 -40.17 -4.98
CA SER A 135 3.78 -39.36 -4.25
C SER A 135 4.49 -38.35 -3.35
N LEU A 136 5.23 -37.41 -3.94
CA LEU A 136 5.77 -36.29 -3.17
C LEU A 136 4.59 -35.55 -2.55
N SER A 137 4.55 -35.51 -1.22
CA SER A 137 3.58 -34.77 -0.43
C SER A 137 3.45 -33.37 -1.01
N CYS A 138 2.35 -33.15 -1.70
CA CYS A 138 2.14 -31.91 -2.39
C CYS A 138 1.98 -30.83 -1.32
N VAL A 139 2.86 -29.83 -1.29
CA VAL A 139 2.61 -28.60 -0.52
C VAL A 139 1.16 -28.19 -0.77
N LYS A 140 0.33 -28.28 0.28
CA LYS A 140 -1.07 -27.88 0.21
C LYS A 140 -1.10 -26.37 0.09
N VAL A 141 -1.82 -25.88 -0.91
CA VAL A 141 -1.89 -24.44 -1.17
C VAL A 141 -2.70 -23.74 -0.09
N GLU A 142 -2.06 -22.79 0.58
CA GLU A 142 -2.74 -21.90 1.52
C GLU A 142 -3.60 -20.88 0.78
N LEU A 143 -4.69 -20.45 1.42
CA LEU A 143 -5.67 -19.54 0.83
C LEU A 143 -5.00 -18.25 0.29
N LYS A 144 -4.06 -17.66 1.03
CA LYS A 144 -3.35 -16.45 0.56
C LYS A 144 -2.65 -16.66 -0.80
N HIS A 145 -1.93 -17.76 -0.96
CA HIS A 145 -1.17 -18.06 -2.18
C HIS A 145 -2.10 -18.44 -3.35
N PHE A 146 -3.22 -19.08 -3.03
CA PHE A 146 -4.28 -19.35 -3.98
C PHE A 146 -4.87 -18.05 -4.54
N ILE A 147 -5.24 -17.10 -3.68
CA ILE A 147 -5.78 -15.80 -4.09
C ILE A 147 -4.76 -15.02 -4.93
N LEU A 148 -3.49 -14.96 -4.51
CA LEU A 148 -2.43 -14.27 -5.26
C LEU A 148 -2.31 -14.82 -6.69
N SER A 149 -2.39 -16.14 -6.85
CA SER A 149 -2.26 -16.81 -8.16
C SER A 149 -3.52 -16.69 -9.02
N ILE A 150 -4.69 -16.47 -8.43
CA ILE A 150 -5.94 -16.11 -9.12
C ILE A 150 -5.82 -14.69 -9.69
N LEU A 151 -5.24 -13.74 -8.94
CA LEU A 151 -5.03 -12.36 -9.38
C LEU A 151 -4.02 -12.22 -10.54
N ASP A 152 -3.25 -13.29 -10.82
CA ASP A 152 -2.39 -13.43 -12.00
C ASP A 152 -3.13 -13.92 -13.26
N ASP A 153 -4.39 -14.35 -13.15
CA ASP A 153 -5.20 -14.72 -14.32
C ASP A 153 -5.51 -13.45 -15.15
N PRO A 154 -5.17 -13.40 -16.45
CA PRO A 154 -5.37 -12.21 -17.27
C PRO A 154 -6.84 -11.76 -17.35
N ILE A 155 -7.79 -12.71 -17.29
CA ILE A 155 -9.22 -12.39 -17.29
C ILE A 155 -9.58 -11.70 -15.97
N VAL A 156 -9.10 -12.23 -14.85
CA VAL A 156 -9.33 -11.64 -13.52
C VAL A 156 -8.69 -10.25 -13.45
N SER A 157 -7.42 -10.13 -13.85
CA SER A 157 -6.69 -8.86 -13.85
C SER A 157 -7.42 -7.78 -14.66
N ARG A 158 -7.98 -8.15 -15.82
CA ARG A 158 -8.81 -7.24 -16.64
C ARG A 158 -10.07 -6.80 -15.90
N VAL A 159 -10.82 -7.72 -15.30
CA VAL A 159 -12.06 -7.41 -14.56
C VAL A 159 -11.81 -6.49 -13.37
N PHE A 160 -10.70 -6.70 -12.66
CA PHE A 160 -10.29 -5.79 -11.59
C PHE A 160 -9.90 -4.41 -12.15
N GLY A 161 -9.19 -4.37 -13.28
CA GLY A 161 -8.83 -3.14 -13.99
C GLY A 161 -10.05 -2.33 -14.44
N ASP A 162 -11.09 -2.99 -14.98
CA ASP A 162 -12.34 -2.36 -15.39
C ASP A 162 -13.08 -1.69 -14.21
N ALA A 163 -12.87 -2.20 -12.99
CA ALA A 163 -13.37 -1.62 -11.74
C ALA A 163 -12.39 -0.61 -11.08
N GLY A 164 -11.30 -0.27 -11.75
CA GLY A 164 -10.30 0.69 -11.27
C GLY A 164 -9.32 0.13 -10.23
N PHE A 165 -9.21 -1.19 -10.11
CA PHE A 165 -8.22 -1.84 -9.24
C PHE A 165 -6.98 -2.27 -10.01
N ARG A 166 -5.81 -2.16 -9.37
CA ARG A 166 -4.57 -2.73 -9.89
C ARG A 166 -4.27 -4.03 -9.16
N SER A 167 -4.05 -5.11 -9.92
CA SER A 167 -3.72 -6.43 -9.36
C SER A 167 -2.50 -6.39 -8.43
N THR A 168 -1.51 -5.54 -8.74
CA THR A 168 -0.34 -5.32 -7.87
C THR A 168 -0.70 -4.80 -6.48
N ASP A 169 -1.63 -3.86 -6.40
CA ASP A 169 -1.95 -3.17 -5.14
C ASP A 169 -2.74 -4.09 -4.21
N ILE A 170 -3.62 -4.92 -4.79
CA ILE A 170 -4.35 -5.97 -4.07
C ILE A 170 -3.36 -7.03 -3.57
N LYS A 171 -2.40 -7.47 -4.40
CA LYS A 171 -1.40 -8.45 -3.98
C LYS A 171 -0.54 -7.95 -2.82
N ILE A 172 -0.09 -6.69 -2.89
CA ILE A 172 0.64 -6.06 -1.78
C ILE A 172 -0.23 -6.02 -0.53
N ALA A 173 -1.50 -5.63 -0.64
CA ALA A 173 -2.42 -5.62 0.49
C ALA A 173 -2.60 -7.03 1.11
N ILE A 174 -2.65 -8.10 0.32
CA ILE A 174 -2.74 -9.49 0.82
C ILE A 174 -1.45 -9.92 1.54
N LEU A 175 -0.28 -9.56 1.01
CA LEU A 175 1.01 -9.92 1.59
C LEU A 175 1.32 -9.15 2.88
N HIS A 176 0.74 -7.96 3.04
CA HIS A 176 0.89 -7.10 4.21
C HIS A 176 -0.46 -6.87 4.91
N PRO A 177 -0.99 -7.87 5.64
CA PRO A 177 -2.20 -7.71 6.43
C PRO A 177 -1.97 -6.69 7.56
N PRO A 178 -2.98 -5.88 7.93
CA PRO A 178 -2.84 -4.91 9.01
C PRO A 178 -2.58 -5.62 10.35
N THR A 179 -1.62 -5.12 11.12
CA THR A 179 -1.45 -5.50 12.52
C THR A 179 -2.70 -5.08 13.29
N VAL A 180 -3.21 -5.95 14.16
CA VAL A 180 -4.46 -5.75 14.90
C VAL A 180 -4.29 -4.59 15.89
N SER A 181 -4.53 -3.36 15.44
CA SER A 181 -4.74 -2.18 16.27
C SER A 181 -5.67 -1.20 15.55
N GLY A 182 -6.78 -0.88 16.23
CA GLY A 182 -7.85 0.08 15.97
C GLY A 182 -7.92 0.86 14.65
N PHE A 183 -9.07 0.71 13.96
CA PHE A 183 -9.75 1.72 13.15
C PHE A 183 -8.94 2.96 12.71
N GLN A 184 -8.44 2.98 11.47
CA GLN A 184 -8.41 4.24 10.69
C GLN A 184 -8.64 4.01 9.19
N LYS A 185 -9.77 4.53 8.71
CA LYS A 185 -9.98 4.92 7.32
C LYS A 185 -9.14 6.17 7.07
N SER A 186 -7.94 6.07 6.47
CA SER A 186 -7.42 7.16 5.64
C SER A 186 -6.26 6.71 4.75
N MET A 187 -6.40 7.07 3.48
CA MET A 187 -5.46 7.14 2.35
C MET A 187 -4.12 6.38 2.43
N MET A 188 -4.03 5.22 1.78
CA MET A 188 -2.75 4.65 1.33
C MET A 188 -2.38 5.24 -0.03
N ARG A 189 -1.46 6.20 -0.05
CA ARG A 189 -0.55 6.42 -1.18
C ARG A 189 0.64 5.48 -0.98
N PHE A 190 0.84 4.55 -1.91
CA PHE A 190 2.05 3.71 -1.94
C PHE A 190 3.30 4.58 -2.19
N PRO A 191 4.39 4.48 -1.40
CA PRO A 191 5.68 5.05 -1.76
C PRO A 191 6.50 4.08 -2.65
N PRO A 192 7.46 4.57 -3.45
CA PRO A 192 8.28 3.74 -4.32
C PRO A 192 9.26 2.90 -3.50
N LEU A 193 9.48 1.66 -3.94
CA LEU A 193 10.52 0.79 -3.41
C LEU A 193 11.89 1.31 -3.88
N PHE A 194 12.73 1.79 -2.96
CA PHE A 194 14.17 1.97 -3.20
C PHE A 194 14.95 0.83 -2.55
N LEU A 195 15.59 0.02 -3.41
CA LEU A 195 16.55 -1.01 -3.08
C LEU A 195 17.87 -0.35 -2.67
N CYS A 196 18.06 -0.03 -1.40
CA CYS A 196 19.37 0.27 -0.81
C CYS A 196 19.32 -0.08 0.68
N ASN A 197 19.64 -1.31 1.04
CA ASN A 197 20.11 -1.67 2.38
C ASN A 197 20.98 -2.93 2.26
N LEU A 198 22.30 -2.72 2.17
CA LEU A 198 23.27 -3.66 2.70
C LEU A 198 23.48 -3.33 4.19
N PRO A 199 23.74 -4.33 5.04
CA PRO A 199 23.74 -4.16 6.49
C PRO A 199 25.11 -3.64 6.95
N ASP A 200 25.11 -2.73 7.91
CA ASP A 200 26.18 -2.69 8.89
C ASP A 200 25.59 -2.58 10.30
N SER A 201 25.90 -3.60 11.08
CA SER A 201 25.66 -3.70 12.51
C SER A 201 26.30 -2.51 13.23
N ASN A 202 25.56 -1.92 14.18
CA ASN A 202 25.98 -1.87 15.58
C ASN A 202 24.91 -1.22 16.46
N THR A 203 24.28 -2.09 17.26
CA THR A 203 23.86 -1.91 18.66
C THR A 203 23.89 -0.49 19.24
N ASN A 204 22.72 0.15 19.34
CA ASN A 204 22.07 0.45 20.63
C ASN A 204 20.76 1.21 20.43
N ARG A 205 19.77 0.82 21.23
CA ARG A 205 18.40 1.34 21.33
C ARG A 205 18.22 2.83 20.94
N ALA A 206 17.66 3.04 19.76
CA ALA A 206 16.70 4.10 19.48
C ALA A 206 15.71 3.50 18.48
N GLY A 207 14.51 3.15 18.97
CA GLY A 207 13.47 2.59 18.13
C GLY A 207 13.16 3.59 17.00
N PHE A 208 13.40 3.16 15.75
CA PHE A 208 12.67 3.70 14.62
C PHE A 208 11.20 3.29 14.77
N ASN A 209 10.51 3.96 15.69
CA ASN A 209 9.06 3.94 15.76
C ASN A 209 8.56 4.77 14.58
N PHE A 210 8.08 4.08 13.55
CA PHE A 210 7.29 4.68 12.50
C PHE A 210 6.00 5.26 13.13
N PRO A 211 5.75 6.58 13.06
CA PRO A 211 4.72 7.22 13.86
C PRO A 211 3.47 7.41 13.03
N PHE A 212 2.41 6.64 13.29
CA PHE A 212 1.08 6.96 12.79
C PHE A 212 0.06 6.56 13.84
N ALA A 213 -0.18 7.44 14.81
CA ALA A 213 -1.50 7.69 15.44
C ALA A 213 -1.38 8.56 16.72
N VAL A 214 -0.92 9.81 16.60
CA VAL A 214 -1.34 10.90 17.51
C VAL A 214 -1.24 12.20 16.70
N ASP A 215 -2.33 12.95 16.62
CA ASP A 215 -2.42 14.35 16.14
C ASP A 215 -1.25 14.85 15.24
N GLN A 216 -1.29 14.48 13.95
CA GLN A 216 -0.14 14.54 13.02
C GLN A 216 0.51 15.93 12.85
N GLY A 217 -0.23 17.02 13.10
CA GLY A 217 0.31 18.38 12.96
C GLY A 217 1.49 18.64 13.90
N GLU A 218 1.34 18.29 15.19
CA GLU A 218 2.40 18.54 16.18
C GLU A 218 3.60 17.61 16.03
N GLU A 219 3.41 16.37 15.58
CA GLU A 219 4.53 15.46 15.29
C GLU A 219 5.41 15.96 14.15
N ASP A 220 4.79 16.49 13.08
CA ASP A 220 5.52 17.10 11.98
C ASP A 220 6.27 18.36 12.44
N PHE A 221 5.68 19.18 13.31
CA PHE A 221 6.33 20.35 13.90
C PHE A 221 7.52 19.95 14.78
N LYS A 222 7.37 18.89 15.57
CA LYS A 222 8.45 18.32 16.38
C LYS A 222 9.59 17.83 15.51
N ARG A 223 9.29 17.24 14.36
CA ARG A 223 10.31 16.78 13.40
C ARG A 223 11.07 17.95 12.78
N ILE A 224 10.37 19.04 12.43
CA ILE A 224 10.99 20.30 11.99
C ILE A 224 11.93 20.82 13.08
N GLY A 225 11.45 20.90 14.33
CA GLY A 225 12.25 21.30 15.49
C GLY A 225 13.49 20.43 15.71
N GLN A 226 13.38 19.11 15.55
CA GLN A 226 14.51 18.19 15.65
C GLN A 226 15.58 18.44 14.57
N VAL A 227 15.17 18.78 13.34
CA VAL A 227 16.12 19.12 12.27
C VAL A 227 16.83 20.43 12.58
N LEU A 228 16.09 21.45 13.01
CA LEU A 228 16.63 22.75 13.42
C LEU A 228 17.63 22.62 14.58
N ALA A 229 17.41 21.66 15.49
CA ALA A 229 18.26 21.41 16.66
C ALA A 229 19.52 20.56 16.36
N LYS A 230 19.70 20.04 15.13
CA LYS A 230 20.89 19.23 14.79
C LYS A 230 22.17 20.05 14.88
N LYS A 231 23.31 19.40 15.15
CA LYS A 231 24.62 20.09 15.13
C LYS A 231 25.01 20.56 13.72
N THR A 232 24.68 19.77 12.70
CA THR A 232 24.92 20.04 11.28
C THR A 232 23.62 19.82 10.49
N SER A 233 23.51 20.45 9.31
CA SER A 233 22.32 20.34 8.44
C SER A 233 21.01 20.80 9.10
N ARG A 234 21.00 22.04 9.61
CA ARG A 234 19.87 22.65 10.32
C ARG A 234 18.78 23.24 9.41
N ASN A 235 18.86 23.01 8.09
CA ASN A 235 17.94 23.62 7.12
C ASN A 235 16.88 22.59 6.73
N PRO A 236 15.67 22.62 7.32
CA PRO A 236 14.60 21.72 6.93
C PRO A 236 14.09 22.07 5.53
N LEU A 237 13.97 21.06 4.67
CA LEU A 237 13.28 21.16 3.38
C LEU A 237 12.01 20.31 3.44
N LEU A 238 10.86 20.96 3.36
CA LEU A 238 9.57 20.29 3.35
C LEU A 238 9.22 19.84 1.93
N ILE A 239 8.93 18.55 1.76
CA ILE A 239 8.62 17.94 0.47
C ILE A 239 7.34 17.13 0.62
N GLY A 240 6.36 17.42 -0.23
CA GLY A 240 5.10 16.66 -0.28
C GLY A 240 3.89 17.57 -0.51
N VAL A 241 2.74 16.95 -0.76
CA VAL A 241 1.49 17.70 -1.04
C VAL A 241 0.94 18.47 0.17
N SER A 242 1.41 18.15 1.38
CA SER A 242 0.99 18.77 2.63
C SER A 242 2.06 19.72 3.18
N ALA A 243 3.17 19.92 2.46
CA ALA A 243 4.29 20.75 2.93
C ALA A 243 3.82 22.18 3.28
N ASP A 244 3.00 22.79 2.43
CA ASP A 244 2.50 24.15 2.62
C ASP A 244 1.61 24.26 3.86
N HIS A 245 0.73 23.27 4.07
CA HIS A 245 -0.14 23.22 5.26
C HIS A 245 0.67 23.01 6.53
N VAL A 246 1.70 22.15 6.50
CA VAL A 246 2.57 21.90 7.66
C VAL A 246 3.39 23.15 7.98
N LEU A 247 3.93 23.83 6.96
CA LEU A 247 4.69 25.06 7.11
C LEU A 247 3.83 26.16 7.74
N ALA A 248 2.63 26.40 7.19
CA ALA A 248 1.69 27.38 7.72
C ALA A 248 1.33 27.11 9.19
N GLY A 249 0.95 25.87 9.51
CA GLY A 249 0.62 25.48 10.88
C GLY A 249 1.80 25.60 11.86
N PHE A 250 3.02 25.29 11.40
CA PHE A 250 4.23 25.45 12.21
C PHE A 250 4.50 26.93 12.52
N THR A 251 4.45 27.79 11.49
CA THR A 251 4.68 29.24 11.65
C THR A 251 3.58 29.88 12.51
N ASP A 252 2.32 29.53 12.30
CA ASP A 252 1.20 30.02 13.11
C ASP A 252 1.36 29.64 14.57
N SER A 253 1.79 28.40 14.85
CA SER A 253 2.03 27.94 16.22
C SER A 253 3.15 28.72 16.91
N LEU A 254 4.23 29.06 16.18
CA LEU A 254 5.31 29.91 16.72
C LEU A 254 4.83 31.34 16.99
N MET A 255 4.02 31.91 16.09
CA MET A 255 3.45 33.25 16.28
C MET A 255 2.47 33.31 17.45
N MET A 256 1.74 32.21 17.71
CA MET A 256 0.87 32.05 18.88
C MET A 256 1.62 31.76 20.18
N GLY A 257 2.96 31.67 20.15
CA GLY A 257 3.78 31.34 21.31
C GLY A 257 3.67 29.90 21.79
N LYS A 258 3.06 29.02 21.00
CA LYS A 258 2.95 27.59 21.29
C LYS A 258 4.24 26.91 20.84
N THR A 259 5.14 26.65 21.77
CA THR A 259 6.47 26.06 21.50
C THR A 259 6.65 24.66 22.11
N ASP A 260 5.57 24.01 22.56
CA ASP A 260 5.62 22.72 23.27
C ASP A 260 6.24 21.57 22.45
N PHE A 261 6.24 21.71 21.11
CA PHE A 261 6.83 20.75 20.18
C PHE A 261 8.32 21.02 19.90
N LEU A 262 8.87 22.17 20.29
CA LEU A 262 10.28 22.50 20.07
C LEU A 262 11.16 22.01 21.23
N PRO A 263 12.39 21.54 20.94
CA PRO A 263 13.43 21.37 21.94
C PRO A 263 13.68 22.68 22.72
N THR A 264 14.03 22.58 24.00
CA THR A 264 14.22 23.74 24.89
C THR A 264 15.26 24.73 24.35
N GLU A 265 16.25 24.24 23.60
CA GLU A 265 17.31 25.04 22.98
C GLU A 265 16.80 25.93 21.84
N LEU A 266 15.60 25.66 21.33
CA LEU A 266 14.96 26.38 20.23
C LEU A 266 13.77 27.24 20.72
N GLN A 267 13.62 27.42 22.03
CA GLN A 267 12.60 28.33 22.54
C GLN A 267 12.96 29.79 22.20
N GLY A 268 11.94 30.57 21.83
CA GLY A 268 12.09 31.98 21.46
C GLY A 268 12.55 32.25 20.03
N LEU A 269 12.59 31.24 19.16
CA LEU A 269 12.92 31.43 17.74
C LEU A 269 11.97 32.43 17.08
N ASN A 270 12.53 33.39 16.34
CA ASN A 270 11.76 34.31 15.52
C ASN A 270 11.69 33.81 14.08
N VAL A 271 10.51 33.87 13.45
CA VAL A 271 10.33 33.47 12.05
C VAL A 271 10.26 34.71 11.17
N ILE A 272 11.17 34.82 10.21
CA ILE A 272 11.14 35.83 9.16
C ILE A 272 10.65 35.17 7.88
N ASN A 273 9.55 35.65 7.32
CA ASN A 273 9.03 35.18 6.03
C ASN A 273 9.43 36.15 4.92
N ILE A 274 10.11 35.64 3.88
CA ILE A 274 10.48 36.40 2.67
C ILE A 274 9.91 35.79 1.39
N GLU A 275 8.98 34.84 1.51
CA GLU A 275 8.34 34.17 0.38
C GLU A 275 7.69 35.15 -0.61
N LYS A 276 7.00 36.16 -0.09
CA LYS A 276 6.26 37.12 -0.90
C LYS A 276 7.20 37.96 -1.76
N GLU A 277 8.27 38.48 -1.16
CA GLU A 277 9.26 39.30 -1.84
C GLU A 277 10.05 38.49 -2.87
N ILE A 278 10.39 37.24 -2.56
CA ILE A 278 10.99 36.30 -3.52
C ILE A 278 10.04 36.10 -4.71
N ARG A 279 8.76 35.82 -4.46
CA ARG A 279 7.78 35.60 -5.52
C ARG A 279 7.59 36.85 -6.38
N GLU A 280 7.49 38.03 -5.78
CA GLU A 280 7.36 39.30 -6.50
C GLU A 280 8.59 39.64 -7.33
N PHE A 281 9.80 39.34 -6.82
CA PHE A 281 11.05 39.49 -7.54
C PHE A 281 11.12 38.57 -8.77
N LEU A 282 10.76 37.30 -8.62
CA LEU A 282 10.81 36.32 -9.71
C LEU A 282 9.77 36.57 -10.80
N VAL A 283 8.62 37.16 -10.44
CA VAL A 283 7.59 37.60 -11.42
C VAL A 283 7.98 38.92 -12.11
N GLY A 284 9.07 39.57 -11.67
CA GLY A 284 9.57 40.83 -12.25
C GLY A 284 8.86 42.08 -11.73
N ASN A 285 8.07 41.95 -10.65
CA ASN A 285 7.35 43.06 -10.03
C ASN A 285 8.17 43.80 -8.97
N LEU A 286 9.32 43.24 -8.56
CA LEU A 286 10.22 43.83 -7.57
C LEU A 286 11.59 44.08 -8.21
N SER A 287 12.14 45.30 -8.02
CA SER A 287 13.49 45.64 -8.48
C SER A 287 14.57 44.97 -7.64
N GLU A 288 15.76 44.75 -8.23
CA GLU A 288 16.94 44.22 -7.53
C GLU A 288 17.33 45.05 -6.31
N ASP A 289 17.29 46.38 -6.40
CA ASP A 289 17.59 47.27 -5.27
C ASP A 289 16.63 47.07 -4.08
N MET A 290 15.34 46.85 -4.36
CA MET A 290 14.32 46.59 -3.34
C MET A 290 14.52 45.20 -2.70
N MET A 291 14.91 44.19 -3.48
CA MET A 291 15.24 42.87 -2.96
C MET A 291 16.48 42.94 -2.06
N ASN A 292 17.52 43.66 -2.48
CA ASN A 292 18.72 43.90 -1.70
C ASN A 292 18.43 44.64 -0.39
N LEU A 293 17.52 45.63 -0.43
CA LEU A 293 17.06 46.32 0.77
C LEU A 293 16.40 45.36 1.75
N LYS A 294 15.55 44.45 1.26
CA LYS A 294 14.88 43.45 2.10
C LYS A 294 15.86 42.44 2.70
N LEU A 295 16.82 41.96 1.91
CA LEU A 295 17.88 41.07 2.42
C LEU A 295 18.75 41.75 3.47
N LYS A 296 19.01 43.06 3.31
CA LYS A 296 19.69 43.87 4.32
C LYS A 296 18.85 43.99 5.60
N GLU A 297 17.54 44.24 5.49
CA GLU A 297 16.62 44.26 6.63
C GLU A 297 16.61 42.91 7.38
N VAL A 298 16.60 41.78 6.67
CA VAL A 298 16.70 40.45 7.28
C VAL A 298 18.04 40.29 8.03
N ARG A 299 19.14 40.75 7.44
CA ARG A 299 20.46 40.71 8.07
C ARG A 299 20.52 41.56 9.34
N ASP A 300 20.03 42.79 9.28
CA ASP A 300 19.98 43.70 10.42
C ASP A 300 19.13 43.09 11.56
N ASN A 301 18.00 42.46 11.23
CA ASN A 301 17.17 41.73 12.19
C ASN A 301 17.94 40.57 12.86
N ILE A 302 18.71 39.79 12.08
CA ILE A 302 19.54 38.71 12.61
C ILE A 302 20.62 39.25 13.56
N ASP A 303 21.25 40.37 13.21
CA ASP A 303 22.32 40.99 14.02
C ASP A 303 21.78 41.58 15.34
N THR A 304 20.51 41.98 15.39
CA THR A 304 19.85 42.47 16.62
C THR A 304 19.37 41.34 17.56
N CYS A 305 19.23 40.11 17.05
CA CYS A 305 18.80 38.95 17.83
C CYS A 305 19.96 38.40 18.68
N THR A 306 20.10 38.92 19.90
CA THR A 306 21.22 38.60 20.80
C THR A 306 21.06 37.29 21.58
N ASN A 307 19.83 36.80 21.80
CA ASN A 307 19.55 35.63 22.66
C ASN A 307 18.63 34.57 22.03
N SER A 308 17.98 34.86 20.91
CA SER A 308 17.10 33.92 20.20
C SER A 308 17.56 33.70 18.77
N GLY A 309 17.49 32.46 18.29
CA GLY A 309 17.78 32.16 16.89
C GLY A 309 16.68 32.68 15.95
N VAL A 310 17.01 32.76 14.67
CA VAL A 310 16.07 33.18 13.61
C VAL A 310 15.86 32.04 12.63
N ILE A 311 14.61 31.76 12.28
CA ILE A 311 14.21 30.89 11.17
C ILE A 311 13.85 31.77 9.99
N LEU A 312 14.47 31.52 8.84
CA LEU A 312 14.13 32.18 7.58
C LEU A 312 13.24 31.25 6.74
N ASN A 313 12.02 31.67 6.46
CA ASN A 313 11.13 30.99 5.51
C ASN A 313 11.30 31.59 4.11
N LEU A 314 11.76 30.75 3.17
CA LEU A 314 12.00 31.10 1.76
C LEU A 314 10.79 30.81 0.85
N GLY A 315 9.77 30.13 1.36
CA GLY A 315 8.61 29.71 0.57
C GLY A 315 8.91 28.60 -0.45
N GLU A 316 8.21 28.63 -1.57
CA GLU A 316 8.29 27.60 -2.61
C GLU A 316 9.63 27.61 -3.36
N LEU A 317 10.52 26.66 -3.04
CA LEU A 317 11.81 26.54 -3.73
C LEU A 317 11.70 26.19 -5.23
N LYS A 318 10.55 25.70 -5.69
CA LYS A 318 10.30 25.47 -7.13
C LYS A 318 10.45 26.73 -7.96
N LEU A 319 10.29 27.91 -7.35
CA LEU A 319 10.42 29.17 -8.04
C LEU A 319 11.89 29.48 -8.43
N PHE A 320 12.86 28.79 -7.83
CA PHE A 320 14.29 28.95 -8.12
C PHE A 320 14.85 27.91 -9.12
N LEU A 321 14.03 26.95 -9.57
CA LEU A 321 14.41 25.86 -10.48
C LEU A 321 13.83 26.09 -11.87
#